data_AF-A0A937X2H0-F1
#
_entry.id   AF-A0A937X2H0-F1
#
_cell.length_a   1.000
_cell.length_b   1.000
_cell.length_c   1.000
_cell.angle_alpha   90.00
_cell.angle_beta   90.00
_cell.angle_gamma   90.00
#
_symmetry.space_group_name_H-M   'P 1'
#
loop_
_entity.id
_entity.type
_entity.pdbx_description
1 polymer ?
#
loop_
_entity_poly.entity_id
_entity_poly.type
_entity_poly.pdbx_seq_one_letter_code
_entity_poly.pdbx_strand_id
1 'polypeptide(L)'
;MTITPFRVSNEALDDPEELRRRLADDGYVFIKRLQNPDALLALRRDILRVCMAGGWLVKGTDPMDGIANVAAQCTEGDIEYTDVYHEIYKLESFHRAGHGSEVIRVMEKVVDGPVLPHPQKVARLWFPKYTAHTTPIHQDYVHFQGTYDTYTCWAPVGDCPIELGGLAILPGSH
;
A
#
# COMPACT_ATOMS: atom_id res chain seq x y z
N MET A 1 21.46 6.55 9.80
CA MET A 1 20.98 5.73 8.67
C MET A 1 20.43 6.70 7.64
N THR A 2 20.88 6.65 6.39
CA THR A 2 20.44 7.60 5.36
C THR A 2 19.32 6.97 4.56
N ILE A 3 18.18 7.65 4.41
CA ILE A 3 17.09 7.19 3.56
C ILE A 3 17.43 7.53 2.12
N THR A 4 17.42 6.53 1.24
CA THR A 4 17.66 6.68 -0.20
C THR A 4 16.46 6.18 -1.00
N PRO A 5 16.22 6.71 -2.21
CA PRO A 5 15.19 6.17 -3.09
C PRO A 5 15.40 4.67 -3.40
N PHE A 6 14.31 3.95 -3.60
CA PHE A 6 14.36 2.56 -4.05
C PHE A 6 15.05 2.42 -5.43
N ARG A 7 15.77 1.31 -5.61
CA ARG A 7 16.27 0.91 -6.92
C ARG A 7 15.08 0.59 -7.83
N VAL A 8 14.95 1.32 -8.93
CA VAL A 8 13.94 1.06 -9.96
C VAL A 8 14.31 -0.21 -10.72
N SER A 9 13.34 -1.10 -10.93
CA SER A 9 13.53 -2.41 -11.57
C SER A 9 12.64 -2.64 -12.79
N ASN A 10 12.14 -1.57 -13.42
CA ASN A 10 11.29 -1.66 -14.61
C ASN A 10 11.95 -2.42 -15.77
N GLU A 11 13.27 -2.32 -15.93
CA GLU A 11 14.06 -3.01 -16.94
C GLU A 11 14.10 -4.53 -16.76
N ALA A 12 13.86 -5.02 -15.53
CA ALA A 12 13.82 -6.44 -15.21
C ALA A 12 12.42 -7.05 -15.40
N LEU A 13 11.41 -6.29 -15.83
CA LEU A 13 10.03 -6.77 -15.89
C LEU A 13 9.85 -8.03 -16.74
N ASP A 14 10.64 -8.18 -17.80
CA ASP A 14 10.62 -9.34 -18.70
C ASP A 14 11.76 -10.33 -18.45
N ASP A 15 12.46 -10.19 -17.32
CA ASP A 15 13.54 -11.07 -16.88
C ASP A 15 13.19 -11.69 -15.50
N PRO A 16 12.49 -12.85 -15.48
CA PRO A 16 12.12 -13.52 -14.24
C PRO A 16 13.31 -13.89 -13.35
N GLU A 17 14.46 -14.23 -13.95
CA GLU A 17 15.66 -14.58 -13.19
C GLU A 17 16.23 -13.36 -12.46
N GLU A 18 16.29 -12.21 -13.13
CA GLU A 18 16.73 -10.96 -12.52
C GLU A 18 15.76 -10.45 -11.43
N LEU A 19 14.45 -10.61 -11.62
CA LEU A 19 13.45 -10.27 -10.59
C LEU A 19 13.67 -11.11 -9.32
N ARG A 20 13.84 -12.43 -9.48
CA ARG A 20 14.10 -13.34 -8.35
C ARG A 20 15.44 -13.06 -7.70
N ARG A 21 16.49 -12.79 -8.49
CA ARG A 21 17.82 -12.43 -7.97
C ARG A 21 17.77 -11.17 -7.11
N ARG A 22 17.06 -10.11 -7.56
CA ARG A 22 16.90 -8.88 -6.77
C ARG A 22 16.12 -9.10 -5.48
N LEU A 23 15.06 -9.92 -5.51
CA LEU A 23 14.35 -10.29 -4.28
C LEU A 23 15.27 -11.04 -3.31
N ALA A 24 16.09 -11.98 -3.80
CA ALA A 24 17.03 -12.72 -2.97
C ALA A 24 18.16 -11.85 -2.40
N ASP A 25 18.63 -10.86 -3.16
CA ASP A 25 19.73 -9.99 -2.72
C ASP A 25 19.22 -8.84 -1.82
N ASP A 26 18.16 -8.16 -2.24
CA ASP A 26 17.70 -6.91 -1.64
C ASP A 26 16.44 -7.08 -0.76
N GLY A 27 15.69 -8.18 -0.89
CA GLY A 27 14.41 -8.39 -0.20
C GLY A 27 13.23 -7.60 -0.76
N TYR A 28 13.42 -6.88 -1.87
CA TYR A 28 12.36 -6.12 -2.54
C TYR A 28 12.63 -5.94 -4.03
N VAL A 29 11.57 -5.67 -4.79
CA VAL A 29 11.62 -5.16 -6.17
C VAL A 29 10.68 -3.97 -6.27
N PHE A 30 11.17 -2.86 -6.83
CA PHE A 30 10.37 -1.65 -7.01
C PHE A 30 10.11 -1.36 -8.49
N ILE A 31 8.85 -1.42 -8.90
CA ILE A 31 8.41 -1.15 -10.28
C ILE A 31 7.60 0.15 -10.31
N LYS A 32 8.06 1.13 -11.08
CA LYS A 32 7.30 2.36 -11.32
C LYS A 32 6.20 2.14 -12.33
N ARG A 33 5.02 2.71 -12.08
CA ARG A 33 3.86 2.72 -12.99
C ARG A 33 3.46 1.32 -13.49
N LEU A 34 3.57 0.30 -12.63
CA LEU A 34 3.08 -1.03 -12.95
C LEU A 34 1.56 -1.03 -13.13
N GLN A 35 0.85 -0.55 -12.11
CA GLN A 35 -0.60 -0.41 -12.12
C GLN A 35 -1.03 0.87 -12.84
N ASN A 36 -2.23 0.85 -13.43
CA ASN A 36 -2.81 2.00 -14.11
C ASN A 36 -3.04 3.16 -13.11
N PRO A 37 -2.38 4.33 -13.29
CA PRO A 37 -2.56 5.48 -12.41
C PRO A 37 -4.01 5.94 -12.28
N ASP A 38 -4.79 5.90 -13.36
CA ASP A 38 -6.19 6.34 -13.34
C ASP A 38 -7.05 5.41 -12.47
N ALA A 39 -6.77 4.11 -12.50
CA ALA A 39 -7.45 3.13 -11.64
C ALA A 39 -7.11 3.35 -10.16
N LEU A 40 -5.84 3.65 -9.84
CA LEU A 40 -5.41 3.99 -8.48
C LEU A 40 -6.03 5.29 -7.99
N LEU A 41 -6.11 6.32 -8.84
CA LEU A 41 -6.77 7.59 -8.50
C LEU A 41 -8.28 7.45 -8.35
N ALA A 42 -8.92 6.56 -9.11
CA ALA A 42 -10.33 6.21 -8.92
C ALA A 42 -10.55 5.54 -7.55
N LEU A 43 -9.70 4.56 -7.17
CA LEU A 43 -9.72 3.97 -5.84
C LEU A 43 -9.52 5.02 -4.74
N ARG A 44 -8.54 5.92 -4.90
CA ARG A 44 -8.32 7.03 -3.96
C ARG A 44 -9.57 7.88 -3.79
N ARG A 45 -10.28 8.19 -4.88
CA ARG A 45 -11.53 8.95 -4.81
C ARG A 45 -12.60 8.22 -4.01
N ASP A 46 -12.76 6.92 -4.22
CA ASP A 46 -13.73 6.12 -3.46
C ASP A 46 -13.40 6.10 -1.97
N ILE A 47 -12.13 5.88 -1.62
CA ILE A 47 -11.64 5.93 -0.23
C ILE A 47 -11.90 7.32 0.37
N LEU A 48 -11.50 8.40 -0.31
CA LEU A 48 -11.62 9.76 0.23
C LEU A 48 -13.07 10.24 0.33
N ARG A 49 -14.00 9.71 -0.48
CA ARG A 49 -15.44 9.94 -0.28
C ARG A 49 -15.93 9.33 1.02
N VAL A 50 -15.46 8.13 1.36
CA VAL A 50 -15.78 7.50 2.66
C VAL A 50 -15.16 8.31 3.80
N CYS A 51 -13.90 8.73 3.69
CA CYS A 51 -13.27 9.61 4.68
C CYS A 51 -14.02 10.94 4.87
N MET A 52 -14.50 11.57 3.78
CA MET A 52 -15.32 12.78 3.85
C MET A 52 -16.65 12.53 4.57
N ALA A 53 -17.33 11.43 4.26
CA ALA A 53 -18.56 11.04 4.93
C ALA A 53 -18.34 10.74 6.42
N GLY A 54 -17.19 10.16 6.77
CA GLY A 54 -16.74 9.92 8.14
C GLY A 54 -16.21 11.16 8.88
N GLY A 55 -16.21 12.34 8.25
CA GLY A 55 -15.76 13.59 8.88
C GLY A 55 -14.24 13.75 9.02
N TRP A 56 -13.46 12.87 8.39
CA TRP A 56 -11.99 12.90 8.43
C TRP A 56 -11.37 13.95 7.51
N LEU A 57 -12.15 14.49 6.56
CA LEU A 57 -11.74 15.57 5.66
C LEU A 57 -12.50 16.85 5.95
N VAL A 58 -11.94 17.99 5.55
CA VAL A 58 -12.58 19.31 5.72
C VAL A 58 -13.85 19.38 4.87
N LYS A 59 -15.00 19.61 5.52
CA LYS A 59 -16.30 19.66 4.86
C LYS A 59 -16.36 20.75 3.79
N GLY A 60 -16.87 20.40 2.61
CA GLY A 60 -17.10 21.34 1.51
C GLY A 60 -15.93 21.49 0.53
N THR A 61 -14.80 20.81 0.74
CA THR A 61 -13.71 20.71 -0.26
C THR A 61 -13.94 19.52 -1.20
N ASP A 62 -13.18 19.44 -2.31
CA ASP A 62 -13.15 18.21 -3.09
C ASP A 62 -12.47 17.13 -2.24
N PRO A 63 -13.05 15.93 -2.05
CA PRO A 63 -12.38 14.83 -1.36
C PRO A 63 -10.98 14.54 -1.90
N MET A 64 -10.74 14.73 -3.20
CA MET A 64 -9.43 14.49 -3.82
C MET A 64 -8.34 15.45 -3.36
N ASP A 65 -8.70 16.63 -2.85
CA ASP A 65 -7.73 17.55 -2.24
C ASP A 65 -7.11 16.92 -0.98
N GLY A 66 -7.78 15.93 -0.37
CA GLY A 66 -7.25 15.16 0.75
C GLY A 66 -6.97 16.00 2.00
N ILE A 67 -7.65 17.13 2.16
CA ILE A 67 -7.42 18.06 3.26
C ILE A 67 -8.02 17.46 4.54
N ALA A 68 -7.16 16.96 5.40
CA ALA A 68 -7.55 16.31 6.65
C ALA A 68 -8.19 17.29 7.65
N ASN A 69 -9.29 16.87 8.27
CA ASN A 69 -9.85 17.49 9.45
C ASN A 69 -9.09 17.00 10.69
N VAL A 70 -8.05 17.74 11.09
CA VAL A 70 -7.18 17.36 12.22
C VAL A 70 -7.93 17.21 13.54
N ALA A 71 -9.09 17.86 13.71
CA ALA A 71 -9.92 17.70 14.92
C ALA A 71 -10.61 16.33 15.00
N ALA A 72 -10.72 15.59 13.90
CA ALA A 72 -11.29 14.23 13.83
C ALA A 72 -10.22 13.13 13.84
N GLN A 73 -9.00 13.48 14.21
CA GLN A 73 -7.85 12.58 14.22
C GLN A 73 -8.09 11.40 15.18
N CYS A 74 -7.92 10.19 14.64
CA CYS A 74 -8.07 8.91 15.33
C CYS A 74 -7.10 7.88 14.73
N THR A 75 -6.94 6.74 15.39
CA THR A 75 -6.06 5.64 14.98
C THR A 75 -6.71 4.27 15.21
N GLU A 76 -6.11 3.21 14.67
CA GLU A 76 -6.45 1.83 15.01
C GLU A 76 -6.55 1.65 16.54
N GLY A 77 -7.68 1.06 16.98
CA GLY A 77 -8.06 0.93 18.39
C GLY A 77 -9.21 1.86 18.80
N ASP A 78 -9.38 3.00 18.12
CA ASP A 78 -10.49 3.91 18.33
C ASP A 78 -11.76 3.41 17.61
N ILE A 79 -12.93 3.64 18.22
CA ILE A 79 -14.22 3.24 17.62
C ILE A 79 -14.47 4.09 16.37
N GLU A 80 -14.17 5.38 16.44
CA GLU A 80 -14.31 6.35 15.35
C GLU A 80 -13.43 5.98 14.15
N TYR A 81 -12.25 5.41 14.40
CA TYR A 81 -11.41 4.88 13.33
C TYR A 81 -12.06 3.67 12.67
N THR A 82 -12.50 2.73 13.50
CA THR A 82 -13.09 1.45 13.10
C THR A 82 -14.34 1.64 12.24
N ASP A 83 -15.23 2.57 12.62
CA ASP A 83 -16.48 2.82 11.91
C ASP A 83 -16.26 3.26 10.46
N VAL A 84 -15.33 4.19 10.22
CA VAL A 84 -15.01 4.68 8.87
C VAL A 84 -14.18 3.66 8.10
N TYR A 85 -13.21 3.01 8.77
CA TYR A 85 -12.36 1.99 8.14
C TYR A 85 -13.20 0.82 7.61
N HIS A 86 -14.23 0.38 8.34
CA HIS A 86 -15.13 -0.67 7.88
C HIS A 86 -15.92 -0.29 6.62
N GLU A 87 -16.31 0.97 6.47
CA GLU A 87 -16.96 1.43 5.23
C GLU A 87 -15.99 1.40 4.04
N ILE A 88 -14.70 1.70 4.26
CA ILE A 88 -13.65 1.55 3.24
C ILE A 88 -13.49 0.07 2.88
N TYR A 89 -13.49 -0.81 3.88
CA TYR A 89 -13.35 -2.26 3.67
C TYR A 89 -14.55 -2.87 2.91
N LYS A 90 -15.70 -2.19 2.85
CA LYS A 90 -16.85 -2.62 2.03
C LYS A 90 -16.72 -2.24 0.55
N LEU A 91 -15.77 -1.37 0.20
CA LEU A 91 -15.59 -0.92 -1.18
C LEU A 91 -15.10 -2.07 -2.06
N GLU A 92 -15.88 -2.39 -3.09
CA GLU A 92 -15.48 -3.37 -4.10
C GLU A 92 -14.19 -2.96 -4.81
N SER A 93 -14.02 -1.66 -5.09
CA SER A 93 -12.82 -1.11 -5.74
C SER A 93 -11.56 -1.34 -4.91
N PHE A 94 -11.66 -1.34 -3.58
CA PHE A 94 -10.55 -1.62 -2.67
C PHE A 94 -10.07 -3.08 -2.80
N HIS A 95 -11.00 -4.03 -2.84
CA HIS A 95 -10.67 -5.45 -3.03
C HIS A 95 -10.15 -5.74 -4.43
N ARG A 96 -10.77 -5.13 -5.45
CA ARG A 96 -10.37 -5.27 -6.86
C ARG A 96 -8.93 -4.83 -7.11
N ALA A 97 -8.47 -3.76 -6.47
CA ALA A 97 -7.14 -3.21 -6.71
C ALA A 97 -5.99 -4.18 -6.42
N GLY A 98 -6.18 -5.11 -5.48
CA GLY A 98 -5.20 -6.16 -5.20
C GLY A 98 -5.25 -7.36 -6.16
N HIS A 99 -6.10 -7.33 -7.18
CA HIS A 99 -6.27 -8.39 -8.19
C HIS A 99 -5.90 -7.90 -9.61
N GLY A 100 -5.17 -6.79 -9.71
CA GLY A 100 -4.70 -6.26 -10.99
C GLY A 100 -3.86 -7.29 -11.76
N SER A 101 -4.23 -7.56 -13.01
CA SER A 101 -3.58 -8.56 -13.86
C SER A 101 -2.08 -8.31 -14.07
N GLU A 102 -1.66 -7.05 -14.03
CA GLU A 102 -0.28 -6.59 -14.12
C GLU A 102 0.53 -6.97 -12.88
N VAL A 103 -0.07 -6.91 -11.69
CA VAL A 103 0.57 -7.33 -10.44
C VAL A 103 0.67 -8.85 -10.40
N ILE A 104 -0.43 -9.55 -10.73
CA ILE A 104 -0.46 -11.02 -10.78
C ILE A 104 0.63 -11.55 -11.71
N ARG A 105 0.74 -11.01 -12.93
CA ARG A 105 1.76 -11.45 -13.91
C ARG A 105 3.20 -11.24 -13.45
N VAL A 106 3.49 -10.15 -12.73
CA VAL A 106 4.82 -9.94 -12.15
C VAL A 106 5.06 -10.94 -11.02
N MET A 107 4.06 -11.16 -10.17
CA MET A 107 4.18 -12.10 -9.06
C MET A 107 4.30 -13.56 -9.52
N GLU A 108 3.65 -13.96 -10.62
CA GLU A 108 3.83 -15.30 -11.22
C GLU A 108 5.27 -15.53 -11.69
N LYS A 109 5.94 -14.50 -12.23
CA LYS A 109 7.36 -14.55 -12.58
C LYS A 109 8.24 -14.68 -11.33
N VAL A 110 7.89 -13.96 -10.27
CA VAL A 110 8.62 -13.99 -8.98
C VAL A 110 8.51 -15.36 -8.30
N VAL A 111 7.29 -15.90 -8.20
CA VAL A 111 6.99 -17.17 -7.52
C VAL A 111 7.33 -18.38 -8.39
N ASP A 112 7.54 -18.18 -9.70
CA ASP A 112 7.73 -19.25 -10.69
C ASP A 112 6.56 -20.24 -10.72
N GLY A 113 5.34 -19.69 -10.68
CA GLY A 113 4.13 -20.48 -10.57
C GLY A 113 2.87 -19.63 -10.44
N PRO A 114 1.69 -20.28 -10.38
CA PRO A 114 0.43 -19.58 -10.18
C PRO A 114 0.40 -18.89 -8.81
N VAL A 115 -0.16 -17.68 -8.77
CA VAL A 115 -0.27 -16.90 -7.53
C VAL A 115 -1.72 -16.63 -7.16
N LEU A 116 -1.98 -16.58 -5.85
CA LEU A 116 -3.27 -16.21 -5.29
C LEU A 116 -3.12 -14.89 -4.52
N PRO A 117 -3.75 -13.79 -4.96
CA PRO A 117 -3.83 -12.60 -4.12
C PRO A 117 -4.64 -12.91 -2.87
N HIS A 118 -4.04 -12.77 -1.69
CA HIS A 118 -4.76 -12.98 -0.43
C HIS A 118 -5.97 -12.03 -0.32
N PRO A 119 -7.16 -12.52 0.10
CA PRO A 119 -8.38 -11.71 0.27
C PRO A 119 -8.32 -10.88 1.57
N GLN A 120 -7.16 -10.35 1.89
CA GLN A 120 -6.88 -9.56 3.09
C GLN A 120 -6.06 -8.34 2.66
N LYS A 121 -6.77 -7.26 2.34
CA LYS A 121 -6.15 -6.00 1.89
C LYS A 121 -6.09 -5.04 3.06
N VAL A 122 -4.97 -4.33 3.20
CA VAL A 122 -4.78 -3.35 4.28
C VAL A 122 -4.74 -1.96 3.68
N ALA A 123 -5.71 -1.11 4.07
CA ALA A 123 -5.66 0.30 3.74
C ALA A 123 -4.82 1.00 4.81
N ARG A 124 -3.75 1.69 4.41
CA ARG A 124 -2.98 2.52 5.33
C ARG A 124 -3.50 3.96 5.23
N LEU A 125 -4.21 4.39 6.27
CA LEU A 125 -4.86 5.71 6.35
C LEU A 125 -4.30 6.45 7.55
N TRP A 126 -3.72 7.62 7.34
CA TRP A 126 -3.04 8.34 8.41
C TRP A 126 -3.34 9.83 8.37
N PHE A 127 -3.61 10.40 9.54
CA PHE A 127 -3.72 11.85 9.69
C PHE A 127 -2.32 12.51 9.62
N PRO A 128 -2.18 13.68 8.95
CA PRO A 128 -0.90 14.37 8.86
C PRO A 128 -0.30 14.66 10.24
N LYS A 129 1.02 14.45 10.38
CA LYS A 129 1.79 14.70 11.62
C LYS A 129 1.36 13.86 12.84
N TYR A 130 0.53 12.83 12.67
CA TYR A 130 0.12 11.95 13.77
C TYR A 130 1.11 10.80 14.02
N THR A 131 2.39 11.08 14.24
CA THR A 131 3.45 10.05 14.11
C THR A 131 3.54 9.04 15.26
N ALA A 132 2.83 9.24 16.37
CA ALA A 132 2.96 8.38 17.56
C ALA A 132 2.48 6.94 17.35
N HIS A 133 1.63 6.71 16.35
CA HIS A 133 0.99 5.41 16.10
C HIS A 133 1.42 4.78 14.76
N THR A 134 2.48 5.30 14.12
CA THR A 134 2.99 4.72 12.87
C THR A 134 3.52 3.31 13.11
N THR A 135 3.44 2.45 12.10
CA THR A 135 3.91 1.07 12.20
C THR A 135 5.42 1.01 12.50
N PRO A 136 5.85 0.33 13.59
CA PRO A 136 7.27 0.16 13.89
C PRO A 136 7.95 -0.78 12.89
N ILE A 137 9.27 -0.89 12.97
CA ILE A 137 10.03 -1.88 12.18
C ILE A 137 9.55 -3.28 12.56
N HIS A 138 9.18 -4.08 11.55
CA HIS A 138 8.71 -5.45 11.72
C HIS A 138 8.91 -6.23 10.41
N GLN A 139 8.68 -7.54 10.48
CA GLN A 139 8.56 -8.42 9.31
C GLN A 139 7.13 -8.97 9.27
N ASP A 140 6.49 -8.88 8.11
CA ASP A 140 5.10 -9.32 7.91
C ASP A 140 4.91 -10.81 8.23
N TYR A 141 5.91 -11.66 7.94
CA TYR A 141 5.82 -13.11 8.18
C TYR A 141 5.48 -13.48 9.63
N VAL A 142 5.95 -12.70 10.61
CA VAL A 142 5.66 -12.94 12.04
C VAL A 142 4.15 -12.84 12.33
N HIS A 143 3.43 -12.02 11.58
CA HIS A 143 2.00 -11.76 11.77
C HIS A 143 1.09 -12.59 10.85
N PHE A 144 1.49 -12.83 9.60
CA PHE A 144 0.65 -13.55 8.62
C PHE A 144 0.98 -15.04 8.53
N GLN A 145 2.24 -15.44 8.74
CA GLN A 145 2.74 -16.81 8.64
C GLN A 145 2.39 -17.49 7.29
N GLY A 146 2.38 -18.83 7.26
CA GLY A 146 2.13 -19.61 6.04
C GLY A 146 3.43 -20.02 5.34
N THR A 147 3.53 -19.75 4.04
CA THR A 147 4.73 -20.04 3.24
C THR A 147 5.68 -18.84 3.21
N TYR A 148 6.98 -19.11 3.09
CA TYR A 148 8.00 -18.07 2.83
C TYR A 148 7.85 -17.44 1.45
N ASP A 149 7.14 -18.09 0.53
CA ASP A 149 6.77 -17.54 -0.79
C ASP A 149 5.55 -16.60 -0.72
N THR A 150 5.35 -15.93 0.43
CA THR A 150 4.32 -14.92 0.64
C THR A 150 4.96 -13.53 0.54
N TYR A 151 4.48 -12.72 -0.39
CA TYR A 151 5.04 -11.39 -0.65
C TYR A 151 4.01 -10.29 -0.42
N THR A 152 4.46 -9.17 0.17
CA THR A 152 3.65 -7.97 0.33
C THR A 152 3.81 -7.06 -0.89
N CYS A 153 2.71 -6.82 -1.59
CA CYS A 153 2.63 -5.78 -2.63
C CYS A 153 2.14 -4.48 -2.01
N TRP A 154 2.96 -3.43 -2.06
CA TRP A 154 2.60 -2.09 -1.59
C TRP A 154 2.52 -1.13 -2.77
N ALA A 155 1.39 -0.43 -2.90
CA ALA A 155 1.18 0.60 -3.91
C ALA A 155 0.50 1.82 -3.29
N PRO A 156 0.99 3.04 -3.57
CA PRO A 156 0.30 4.24 -3.15
C PRO A 156 -0.89 4.49 -4.11
N VAL A 157 -2.03 4.92 -3.57
CA VAL A 157 -3.22 5.27 -4.38
C VAL A 157 -3.20 6.72 -4.89
N GLY A 158 -2.08 7.43 -4.71
CA GLY A 158 -1.82 8.78 -5.17
C GLY A 158 -0.36 9.14 -4.94
N ASP A 159 0.01 10.40 -5.10
CA ASP A 159 1.38 10.83 -4.84
C ASP A 159 1.75 10.61 -3.36
N CYS A 160 2.93 10.02 -3.13
CA CYS A 160 3.47 9.68 -1.82
C CYS A 160 4.89 10.27 -1.71
N PRO A 161 5.01 11.59 -1.53
CA PRO A 161 6.30 12.24 -1.38
C PRO A 161 6.95 11.85 -0.05
N ILE A 162 8.28 11.81 -0.01
CA ILE A 162 9.06 11.23 1.09
C ILE A 162 8.78 11.94 2.44
N GLU A 163 8.52 13.24 2.39
CA GLU A 163 8.21 14.08 3.54
C GLU A 163 6.85 13.78 4.21
N LEU A 164 5.92 13.14 3.49
CA LEU A 164 4.63 12.71 4.03
C LEU A 164 4.69 11.31 4.64
N GLY A 165 5.85 10.67 4.59
CA GLY A 165 6.01 9.27 4.95
C GLY A 165 5.55 8.34 3.82
N GLY A 166 6.05 7.11 3.87
CA GLY A 166 5.77 6.07 2.90
C GLY A 166 6.26 4.73 3.45
N LEU A 167 6.63 3.81 2.56
CA LEU A 167 7.28 2.57 2.95
C LEU A 167 8.80 2.77 2.97
N ALA A 168 9.44 2.37 4.06
CA ALA A 168 10.90 2.22 4.16
C ALA A 168 11.22 0.74 4.35
N ILE A 169 12.24 0.26 3.63
CA ILE A 169 12.74 -1.11 3.70
C ILE A 169 14.22 -1.05 4.03
N LEU A 170 14.69 -1.97 4.87
CA LEU A 170 16.11 -2.23 5.06
C LEU A 170 16.53 -3.32 4.06
N PRO A 171 17.27 -2.98 2.99
CA PRO A 171 17.63 -3.98 1.98
C PRO A 171 18.40 -5.15 2.59
N GLY A 172 18.07 -6.37 2.18
CA GLY A 172 18.71 -7.60 2.65
C GLY A 172 18.30 -8.05 4.06
N SER A 173 17.29 -7.44 4.69
CA SER A 173 16.79 -7.85 6.01
C SER A 173 15.58 -8.80 5.98
N HIS A 174 15.34 -9.47 4.86
CA HIS A 174 14.22 -10.39 4.68
C HIS A 174 14.48 -11.73 5.39
#